data_AF-A0AB36H543-F1
#
_entry.id   AF-A0AB36H543-F1
#
_cell.length_a   1.000
_cell.length_b   1.000
_cell.length_c   1.000
_cell.angle_alpha   90.00
_cell.angle_beta   90.00
_cell.angle_gamma   90.00
#
_symmetry.space_group_name_H-M   'P 1'
#
loop_
_entity.id
_entity.type
_entity.pdbx_description
1 polymer ?
#
loop_
_entity_poly.entity_id
_entity_poly.type
_entity_poly.pdbx_seq_one_letter_code
_entity_poly.pdbx_strand_id
1 'polypeptide(L)'
;MAELDVDVVRHGTSGPAGRWIETVAAGDRLVVAVPRADFKDIDTIGLAWHPGSAKQILVAGDETAAPAIANIAASLAPDAVGTILVEMPAPEDSWPLTAPPGVDVKVLCREGEAPGSLLERELHTLTWPPEPAESEAVDDLDDDAGILWDEPAGDADGEHFAWLAGEKGAVQRMRRFLVRERGCPRDRVAFMSYWRQGHAES
;
A
#
# COMPACT_ATOMS: atom_id res chain seq x y z
N MET A 1 7.76 1.02 -30.08
CA MET A 1 7.78 -0.31 -29.46
C MET A 1 7.11 -0.13 -28.11
N ALA A 2 6.15 -0.97 -27.74
CA ALA A 2 5.48 -0.88 -26.45
C ALA A 2 6.09 -1.93 -25.53
N GLU A 3 6.45 -1.52 -24.33
CA GLU A 3 7.12 -2.33 -23.30
C GLU A 3 6.36 -2.12 -21.98
N LEU A 4 6.28 -3.18 -21.18
CA LEU A 4 5.62 -3.19 -19.88
C LEU A 4 6.53 -3.92 -18.91
N ASP A 5 6.94 -3.24 -17.85
CA ASP A 5 7.67 -3.81 -16.72
C ASP A 5 6.68 -4.28 -15.65
N VAL A 6 6.87 -5.50 -15.15
CA VAL A 6 6.06 -6.09 -14.08
C VAL A 6 7.00 -6.69 -13.04
N ASP A 7 7.00 -6.10 -11.84
CA ASP A 7 7.74 -6.63 -10.70
C ASP A 7 6.88 -7.67 -9.98
N VAL A 8 7.41 -8.87 -9.81
CA VAL A 8 6.72 -9.97 -9.12
C VAL A 8 7.56 -10.46 -7.95
N VAL A 9 7.00 -10.37 -6.75
CA VAL A 9 7.66 -10.87 -5.54
C VAL A 9 7.71 -12.40 -5.56
N ARG A 10 8.91 -12.93 -5.36
CA ARG A 10 9.14 -14.37 -5.30
C ARG A 10 8.83 -14.92 -3.90
N HIS A 11 7.69 -15.59 -3.74
CA HIS A 11 7.28 -16.18 -2.46
C HIS A 11 7.01 -17.71 -2.54
N GLY A 12 8.08 -18.51 -2.66
CA GLY A 12 7.94 -19.97 -2.74
C GLY A 12 7.12 -20.46 -3.96
N THR A 13 6.80 -21.75 -4.01
CA THR A 13 6.29 -22.42 -5.24
C THR A 13 4.91 -23.06 -5.08
N SER A 14 4.21 -22.78 -3.98
CA SER A 14 2.88 -23.36 -3.70
C SER A 14 1.81 -22.84 -4.67
N GLY A 15 1.89 -21.59 -5.10
CA GLY A 15 0.96 -20.95 -6.05
C GLY A 15 1.38 -21.03 -7.52
N PRO A 16 0.46 -20.79 -8.46
CA PRO A 16 0.75 -20.79 -9.90
C PRO A 16 1.76 -19.69 -10.29
N ALA A 17 1.65 -18.49 -9.72
CA ALA A 17 2.59 -17.40 -9.98
C ALA A 17 4.01 -17.74 -9.50
N GLY A 18 4.13 -18.29 -8.29
CA GLY A 18 5.41 -18.74 -7.74
C GLY A 18 6.09 -19.80 -8.61
N ARG A 19 5.36 -20.80 -9.12
CA ARG A 19 5.91 -21.78 -10.07
C ARG A 19 6.33 -21.15 -11.39
N TRP A 20 5.54 -20.21 -11.89
CA TRP A 20 5.86 -19.52 -13.15
C TRP A 20 7.18 -18.75 -13.05
N ILE A 21 7.40 -18.00 -11.95
CA ILE A 21 8.65 -17.27 -11.68
C ILE A 21 9.89 -18.19 -11.76
N GLU A 22 9.79 -19.43 -11.28
CA GLU A 22 10.91 -20.38 -11.31
C GLU A 22 11.28 -20.87 -12.71
N THR A 23 10.35 -20.79 -13.66
CA THR A 23 10.49 -21.44 -14.98
C THR A 23 10.42 -20.50 -16.17
N VAL A 24 10.00 -19.25 -15.97
CA VAL A 24 9.79 -18.29 -17.05
C VAL A 24 11.10 -17.96 -17.77
N ALA A 25 11.03 -17.93 -19.11
CA ALA A 25 12.15 -17.59 -19.98
C ALA A 25 11.75 -16.54 -21.04
N ALA A 26 12.75 -15.86 -21.59
CA ALA A 26 12.55 -14.93 -22.69
C ALA A 26 11.88 -15.65 -23.89
N GLY A 27 10.74 -15.12 -24.33
CA GLY A 27 9.91 -15.72 -25.39
C GLY A 27 8.64 -16.40 -24.88
N ASP A 28 8.51 -16.63 -23.57
CA ASP A 28 7.27 -17.10 -22.97
C ASP A 28 6.14 -16.08 -23.12
N ARG A 29 4.91 -16.57 -23.25
CA ARG A 29 3.73 -15.73 -23.45
C ARG A 29 3.05 -15.45 -22.10
N LEU A 30 2.82 -14.18 -21.81
CA LEU A 30 2.03 -13.70 -20.68
C LEU A 30 0.74 -13.05 -21.20
N VAL A 31 -0.40 -13.38 -20.59
CA VAL A 31 -1.66 -12.66 -20.81
C VAL A 31 -1.80 -11.63 -19.71
N VAL A 32 -1.91 -10.37 -20.09
CA VAL A 32 -2.05 -9.24 -19.16
C VAL A 32 -3.45 -8.66 -19.32
N ALA A 33 -4.23 -8.68 -18.24
CA ALA A 33 -5.51 -7.98 -18.16
C ALA A 33 -5.28 -6.68 -17.38
N VAL A 34 -5.32 -5.55 -18.08
CA VAL A 34 -5.10 -4.21 -17.49
C VAL A 34 -6.30 -3.30 -17.77
N PRO A 35 -6.62 -2.37 -16.84
CA PRO A 35 -7.56 -1.29 -17.13
C PRO A 35 -7.11 -0.49 -18.35
N ARG A 36 -8.07 -0.03 -19.15
CA ARG A 36 -7.77 0.81 -20.31
C ARG A 36 -7.85 2.28 -19.92
N ALA A 37 -6.79 3.03 -20.22
CA ALA A 37 -6.73 4.45 -19.90
C ALA A 37 -7.73 5.33 -20.67
N ASP A 38 -8.30 4.84 -21.78
CA ASP A 38 -9.35 5.53 -22.54
C ASP A 38 -10.77 5.22 -22.05
N PHE A 39 -10.92 4.38 -21.02
CA PHE A 39 -12.18 4.15 -20.34
C PHE A 39 -12.44 5.31 -19.38
N LYS A 40 -13.37 6.20 -19.74
CA LYS A 40 -13.62 7.48 -19.06
C LYS A 40 -14.08 7.38 -17.60
N ASP A 41 -14.39 6.19 -17.12
CA ASP A 41 -14.96 5.94 -15.79
C ASP A 41 -14.01 5.12 -14.88
N ILE A 42 -12.73 4.99 -15.24
CA ILE A 42 -11.73 4.31 -14.41
C ILE A 42 -10.53 5.25 -14.21
N ASP A 43 -10.29 5.66 -12.96
CA ASP A 43 -9.14 6.48 -12.63
C ASP A 43 -7.82 5.74 -12.89
N THR A 44 -6.95 6.40 -13.65
CA THR A 44 -5.81 5.80 -14.35
C THR A 44 -4.50 5.69 -13.55
N ILE A 45 -4.49 6.05 -12.27
CA ILE A 45 -3.28 6.01 -11.43
C ILE A 45 -3.63 5.34 -10.11
N GLY A 46 -3.19 4.08 -9.94
CA GLY A 46 -3.34 3.31 -8.70
C GLY A 46 -4.79 3.14 -8.27
N LEU A 47 -5.37 1.96 -8.47
CA LEU A 47 -6.62 1.58 -7.80
C LEU A 47 -6.46 1.91 -6.29
N ALA A 48 -7.36 2.72 -5.75
CA ALA A 48 -7.36 3.25 -4.37
C ALA A 48 -6.39 4.42 -4.02
N TRP A 49 -5.71 5.08 -4.97
CA TRP A 49 -4.85 6.24 -4.68
C TRP A 49 -5.55 7.57 -5.03
N HIS A 50 -6.32 8.11 -4.07
CA HIS A 50 -7.10 9.34 -4.23
C HIS A 50 -6.88 10.31 -3.06
N PRO A 51 -5.67 10.90 -2.93
CA PRO A 51 -5.35 11.75 -1.79
C PRO A 51 -6.10 13.09 -1.80
N GLY A 52 -6.81 13.46 -2.86
CA GLY A 52 -7.58 14.70 -2.94
C GLY A 52 -6.76 15.93 -2.57
N SER A 53 -7.26 16.71 -1.60
CA SER A 53 -6.58 17.88 -1.04
C SER A 53 -5.81 17.59 0.27
N ALA A 54 -5.52 16.33 0.58
CA ALA A 54 -4.85 15.94 1.81
C ALA A 54 -3.53 16.69 2.02
N LYS A 55 -3.33 17.24 3.21
CA LYS A 55 -2.12 18.00 3.54
C LYS A 55 -0.96 17.12 3.97
N GLN A 56 -1.26 15.95 4.51
CA GLN A 56 -0.26 14.99 4.98
C GLN A 56 -0.62 13.58 4.54
N ILE A 57 0.31 12.91 3.85
CA ILE A 57 0.11 11.53 3.36
C ILE A 57 0.88 10.52 4.21
N LEU A 58 0.31 9.32 4.33
CA LEU A 58 0.99 8.13 4.81
C LEU A 58 0.85 7.03 3.75
N VAL A 59 1.97 6.46 3.33
CA VAL A 59 1.99 5.27 2.47
C VAL A 59 2.75 4.20 3.22
N ALA A 60 2.14 3.04 3.46
CA ALA A 60 2.79 1.95 4.16
C ALA A 60 2.53 0.61 3.47
N GLY A 61 3.58 -0.18 3.25
CA GLY A 61 3.42 -1.53 2.76
C GLY A 61 4.67 -2.38 2.77
N ASP A 62 4.50 -3.68 2.52
CA ASP A 62 5.60 -4.64 2.41
C ASP A 62 6.16 -4.71 0.99
N GLU A 63 7.08 -5.63 0.74
CA GLU A 63 7.74 -5.80 -0.57
C GLU A 63 6.76 -6.14 -1.69
N THR A 64 5.54 -6.61 -1.39
CA THR A 64 4.52 -6.85 -2.41
C THR A 64 3.86 -5.56 -2.88
N ALA A 65 3.87 -4.53 -2.03
CA ALA A 65 3.37 -3.19 -2.34
C ALA A 65 4.47 -2.28 -2.93
N ALA A 66 5.74 -2.69 -2.85
CA ALA A 66 6.91 -1.95 -3.33
C ALA A 66 6.72 -1.25 -4.70
N PRO A 67 6.25 -1.93 -5.76
CA PRO A 67 6.10 -1.28 -7.07
C PRO A 67 4.98 -0.22 -7.08
N ALA A 68 3.88 -0.47 -6.36
CA ALA A 68 2.79 0.49 -6.23
C ALA A 68 3.25 1.73 -5.44
N ILE A 69 4.02 1.54 -4.37
CA ILE A 69 4.59 2.63 -3.58
C ILE A 69 5.55 3.48 -4.42
N ALA A 70 6.38 2.85 -5.26
CA ALA A 70 7.26 3.57 -6.18
C ALA A 70 6.46 4.46 -7.15
N ASN A 71 5.36 3.93 -7.71
CA ASN A 71 4.47 4.69 -8.59
C ASN A 71 3.76 5.83 -7.86
N ILE A 72 3.28 5.59 -6.63
CA ILE A 72 2.67 6.62 -5.79
C ILE A 72 3.68 7.73 -5.53
N ALA A 73 4.89 7.40 -5.06
CA ALA A 73 5.95 8.37 -4.78
C ALA A 73 6.31 9.23 -6.00
N ALA A 74 6.37 8.63 -7.19
CA ALA A 74 6.63 9.33 -8.45
C ALA A 74 5.47 10.24 -8.89
N SER A 75 4.24 9.97 -8.45
CA SER A 75 3.05 10.77 -8.77
C SER A 75 2.83 11.97 -7.84
N LEU A 76 3.56 12.03 -6.72
CA LEU A 76 3.37 13.07 -5.71
C LEU A 76 3.71 14.47 -6.23
N ALA A 77 2.92 15.46 -5.80
CA ALA A 77 3.23 16.86 -6.04
C ALA A 77 4.58 17.25 -5.41
N PRO A 78 5.36 18.17 -6.01
CA PRO A 78 6.68 18.56 -5.46
C PRO A 78 6.65 19.14 -4.05
N ASP A 79 5.50 19.65 -3.61
CA ASP A 79 5.23 20.22 -2.29
C ASP A 79 4.48 19.25 -1.36
N ALA A 80 4.30 17.99 -1.75
CA ALA A 80 3.71 16.97 -0.90
C ALA A 80 4.49 16.79 0.41
N VAL A 81 3.75 16.58 1.50
CA VAL A 81 4.29 16.34 2.84
C VAL A 81 3.76 15.01 3.35
N GLY A 82 4.62 14.19 3.94
CA GLY A 82 4.16 12.91 4.48
C GLY A 82 5.25 11.92 4.86
N THR A 83 4.86 10.65 4.95
CA THR A 83 5.74 9.54 5.30
C THR A 83 5.45 8.34 4.40
N ILE A 84 6.51 7.72 3.90
CA ILE A 84 6.46 6.43 3.21
C ILE A 84 7.22 5.41 4.05
N LEU A 85 6.55 4.33 4.45
CA LEU A 85 7.13 3.17 5.12
C LEU A 85 7.10 2.00 4.14
N VAL A 86 8.26 1.45 3.80
CA VAL A 86 8.33 0.25 2.96
C VAL A 86 9.12 -0.83 3.67
N GLU A 87 8.50 -1.96 3.92
CA GLU A 87 9.12 -3.08 4.59
C GLU A 87 9.68 -4.08 3.57
N MET A 88 10.97 -4.42 3.71
CA MET A 88 11.71 -5.34 2.83
C MET A 88 12.14 -6.59 3.60
N PRO A 89 12.31 -7.74 2.93
CA PRO A 89 12.89 -8.92 3.56
C PRO A 89 14.32 -8.66 4.06
N ALA A 90 15.18 -8.08 3.21
CA ALA A 90 16.57 -7.79 3.51
C ALA A 90 17.05 -6.45 2.91
N PRO A 91 18.17 -5.87 3.41
CA PRO A 91 18.73 -4.64 2.86
C PRO A 91 19.10 -4.73 1.38
N GLU A 92 19.53 -5.89 0.90
CA GLU A 92 19.84 -6.13 -0.51
C GLU A 92 18.62 -6.07 -1.45
N ASP A 93 17.41 -6.25 -0.92
CA ASP A 93 16.17 -6.15 -1.67
C ASP A 93 15.70 -4.69 -1.80
N SER A 94 16.35 -3.76 -1.09
CA SER A 94 16.02 -2.34 -1.14
C SER A 94 16.56 -1.66 -2.40
N TRP A 95 15.83 -0.66 -2.86
CA TRP A 95 16.24 0.21 -3.95
C TRP A 95 16.08 1.68 -3.53
N PRO A 96 16.76 2.63 -4.20
CA PRO A 96 16.57 4.04 -3.91
C PRO A 96 15.16 4.48 -4.32
N LEU A 97 14.28 4.66 -3.34
CA LEU A 97 12.96 5.25 -3.53
C LEU A 97 13.08 6.77 -3.46
N THR A 98 12.75 7.44 -4.58
CA THR A 98 12.75 8.92 -4.65
C THR A 98 11.37 9.45 -4.31
N ALA A 99 11.30 10.45 -3.43
CA ALA A 99 10.09 11.17 -3.08
C ALA A 99 10.38 12.68 -2.98
N PRO A 100 9.34 13.54 -2.97
CA PRO A 100 9.50 14.97 -2.73
C PRO A 100 10.20 15.27 -1.39
N PRO A 101 10.90 16.41 -1.22
CA PRO A 101 11.65 16.72 0.00
C PRO A 101 10.81 16.79 1.29
N GLY A 102 9.50 17.03 1.17
CA GLY A 102 8.56 17.03 2.30
C GLY A 102 8.12 15.64 2.75
N VAL A 103 8.54 14.59 2.05
CA VAL A 103 8.14 13.20 2.31
C VAL A 103 9.32 12.42 2.88
N ASP A 104 9.16 11.96 4.12
CA ASP A 104 10.14 11.10 4.79
C ASP A 104 9.98 9.66 4.31
N VAL A 105 11.06 9.03 3.85
CA VAL A 105 11.04 7.66 3.32
C VAL A 105 11.85 6.75 4.23
N LYS A 106 11.20 5.71 4.76
CA LYS A 106 11.81 4.72 5.65
C LYS A 106 11.70 3.33 5.04
N VAL A 107 12.84 2.74 4.71
CA VAL A 107 12.94 1.34 4.32
C VAL A 107 13.23 0.50 5.57
N LEU A 108 12.32 -0.40 5.91
CA LEU A 108 12.36 -1.23 7.12
C LEU A 108 12.75 -2.66 6.72
N CYS A 109 13.94 -3.13 7.10
CA CYS A 109 14.41 -4.46 6.72
C CYS A 109 14.05 -5.49 7.80
N ARG A 110 13.23 -6.49 7.48
CA ARG A 110 12.73 -7.50 8.44
C ARG A 110 13.81 -8.40 9.00
N GLU A 111 14.81 -8.77 8.20
CA GLU A 111 15.89 -9.68 8.59
C GLU A 111 15.39 -10.97 9.30
N GLY A 112 14.25 -11.49 8.85
CA GLY A 112 13.62 -12.70 9.40
C GLY A 112 12.50 -12.47 10.43
N GLU A 113 12.17 -11.22 10.78
CA GLU A 113 10.94 -10.90 11.51
C GLU A 113 9.67 -11.25 10.70
N ALA A 114 8.53 -11.32 11.38
CA ALA A 114 7.25 -11.59 10.74
C ALA A 114 6.84 -10.43 9.80
N PRO A 115 6.22 -10.72 8.65
CA PRO A 115 5.68 -9.69 7.75
C PRO A 115 4.79 -8.69 8.49
N GLY A 116 5.04 -7.40 8.23
CA GLY A 116 4.34 -6.26 8.80
C GLY A 116 4.68 -5.89 10.24
N SER A 117 5.53 -6.65 10.94
CA SER A 117 5.89 -6.35 12.32
C SER A 117 6.65 -5.03 12.46
N LEU A 118 7.47 -4.66 11.46
CA LEU A 118 8.21 -3.41 11.46
C LEU A 118 7.32 -2.25 11.05
N LEU A 119 6.43 -2.45 10.07
CA LEU A 119 5.44 -1.44 9.68
C LEU A 119 4.58 -1.02 10.88
N GLU A 120 4.02 -1.98 11.62
CA GLU A 120 3.21 -1.69 12.80
C GLU A 120 4.02 -0.92 13.85
N ARG A 121 5.24 -1.39 14.15
CA ARG A 121 6.12 -0.76 15.13
C ARG A 121 6.44 0.68 14.76
N GLU A 122 6.82 0.92 13.51
CA GLU A 122 7.19 2.25 13.04
C GLU A 122 5.98 3.17 13.00
N LEU A 123 4.82 2.67 12.57
CA LEU A 123 3.55 3.40 12.55
C LEU A 123 3.17 3.92 13.93
N HIS A 124 3.42 3.14 15.00
CA HIS A 124 3.17 3.59 16.38
C HIS A 124 4.05 4.78 16.80
N THR A 125 5.23 4.95 16.21
CA THR A 125 6.13 6.08 16.50
C THR A 125 5.75 7.35 15.76
N LEU A 126 4.97 7.25 14.69
CA LEU A 126 4.58 8.40 13.89
C LEU A 126 3.62 9.29 14.68
N THR A 127 3.86 10.60 14.55
CA THR A 127 2.93 11.60 15.04
C THR A 127 1.84 11.77 13.98
N TRP A 128 0.62 11.43 14.37
CA TRP A 128 -0.57 11.67 13.56
C TRP A 128 -1.23 12.97 14.02
N PRO A 129 -1.37 13.98 13.16
CA PRO A 129 -2.08 15.20 13.54
C PRO A 129 -3.54 14.87 13.89
N PRO A 130 -4.10 15.47 14.96
CA PRO A 130 -5.49 15.25 15.31
C PRO A 130 -6.40 15.81 14.20
N GLU A 131 -7.42 15.05 13.82
CA GLU A 131 -8.50 15.58 12.97
C GLU A 131 -9.33 16.64 13.73
N PRO A 132 -9.94 17.60 13.02
CA PRO A 132 -10.93 18.48 13.62
C PRO A 132 -12.09 17.67 14.21
N ALA A 133 -12.59 18.10 15.36
CA ALA A 133 -13.59 17.40 16.18
C ALA A 133 -14.95 17.11 15.51
N GLU A 134 -15.14 17.50 14.24
CA GLU A 134 -16.38 17.36 13.47
C GLU A 134 -16.43 16.09 12.61
N SER A 135 -15.36 15.28 12.57
CA SER A 135 -15.38 13.98 11.90
C SER A 135 -16.19 12.97 12.70
N GLU A 136 -17.38 12.59 12.21
CA GLU A 136 -18.12 11.43 12.72
C GLU A 136 -17.30 10.15 12.44
N ALA A 137 -16.59 9.65 13.45
CA ALA A 137 -15.93 8.35 13.38
C ALA A 137 -17.00 7.25 13.29
N VAL A 138 -17.21 6.73 12.09
CA VAL A 138 -18.08 5.56 11.87
C VAL A 138 -17.30 4.31 12.35
N ASP A 139 -17.59 3.86 13.57
CA ASP A 139 -16.97 2.67 14.18
C ASP A 139 -17.83 1.43 13.91
N ASP A 140 -17.50 0.72 12.82
CA ASP A 140 -17.87 -0.68 12.59
C ASP A 140 -16.71 -1.39 11.85
N LEU A 141 -15.51 -1.41 12.46
CA LEU A 141 -14.34 -2.15 11.94
C LEU A 141 -14.42 -3.67 12.18
N ASP A 142 -15.39 -4.14 12.98
CA ASP A 142 -15.52 -5.55 13.34
C ASP A 142 -15.98 -6.41 12.13
N ASP A 143 -16.55 -5.78 11.09
CA ASP A 143 -16.96 -6.44 9.83
C ASP A 143 -15.83 -6.54 8.77
N ASP A 144 -14.66 -5.96 9.02
CA ASP A 144 -13.55 -5.94 8.05
C ASP A 144 -12.82 -7.29 7.89
N ALA A 145 -13.15 -8.29 8.72
CA ALA A 145 -12.51 -9.60 8.69
C ALA A 145 -12.53 -10.26 7.30
N GLY A 146 -13.57 -9.96 6.50
CA GLY A 146 -13.73 -10.43 5.12
C GLY A 146 -13.26 -9.47 4.03
N ILE A 147 -12.99 -8.20 4.35
CA ILE A 147 -12.68 -7.17 3.35
C ILE A 147 -11.22 -7.35 2.88
N LEU A 148 -11.06 -7.64 1.59
CA LEU A 148 -9.75 -7.75 0.93
C LEU A 148 -9.26 -6.38 0.44
N TRP A 149 -10.20 -5.49 0.10
CA TRP A 149 -9.94 -4.22 -0.55
C TRP A 149 -10.99 -3.21 -0.10
N ASP A 150 -10.55 -2.06 0.41
CA ASP A 150 -11.43 -0.94 0.79
C ASP A 150 -10.84 0.37 0.26
N GLU A 151 -11.59 1.00 -0.63
CA GLU A 151 -11.25 2.28 -1.24
C GLU A 151 -12.20 3.35 -0.70
N PRO A 152 -11.67 4.51 -0.27
CA PRO A 152 -12.47 5.70 -0.08
C PRO A 152 -13.35 6.00 -1.29
N ALA A 153 -14.61 6.36 -1.04
CA ALA A 153 -15.50 6.79 -2.10
C ALA A 153 -15.14 8.22 -2.55
N GLY A 154 -14.21 8.34 -3.50
CA GLY A 154 -13.79 9.61 -4.10
C GLY A 154 -12.56 10.24 -3.44
N ASP A 155 -12.29 11.50 -3.78
CA ASP A 155 -11.14 12.25 -3.29
C ASP A 155 -11.17 12.49 -1.79
N ALA A 156 -10.04 12.27 -1.14
CA ALA A 156 -9.87 12.63 0.25
C ALA A 156 -9.69 14.16 0.43
N ASP A 157 -10.78 14.90 0.62
CA ASP A 157 -10.77 16.30 1.10
C ASP A 157 -10.56 16.41 2.63
N GLY A 158 -9.34 16.63 3.13
CA GLY A 158 -9.07 16.57 4.57
C GLY A 158 -7.63 16.90 4.97
N GLU A 159 -7.29 16.71 6.26
CA GLU A 159 -5.91 16.88 6.72
C GLU A 159 -5.02 15.69 6.30
N HIS A 160 -5.58 14.47 6.25
CA HIS A 160 -4.80 13.25 6.02
C HIS A 160 -5.37 12.32 4.96
N PHE A 161 -4.45 11.55 4.37
CA PHE A 161 -4.75 10.35 3.60
C PHE A 161 -3.72 9.27 3.89
N ALA A 162 -4.19 8.04 4.14
CA ALA A 162 -3.36 6.86 4.33
C ALA A 162 -3.65 5.82 3.26
N TRP A 163 -2.58 5.22 2.73
CA TRP A 163 -2.62 4.09 1.81
C TRP A 163 -1.83 2.93 2.42
N LEU A 164 -2.49 1.79 2.61
CA LEU A 164 -1.94 0.61 3.30
C LEU A 164 -2.06 -0.63 2.42
N ALA A 165 -0.95 -1.26 2.05
CA ALA A 165 -0.97 -2.51 1.28
C ALA A 165 0.04 -3.56 1.76
N GLY A 166 -0.34 -4.84 1.75
CA GLY A 166 0.56 -5.94 2.12
C GLY A 166 -0.14 -7.12 2.78
N GLU A 167 0.54 -7.78 3.72
CA GLU A 167 0.01 -8.93 4.47
C GLU A 167 -1.27 -8.57 5.24
N LYS A 168 -2.36 -9.30 4.96
CA LYS A 168 -3.72 -9.04 5.45
C LYS A 168 -3.79 -8.74 6.95
N GLY A 169 -3.15 -9.56 7.79
CA GLY A 169 -3.18 -9.37 9.23
C GLY A 169 -2.52 -8.05 9.66
N ALA A 170 -1.35 -7.76 9.10
CA ALA A 170 -0.61 -6.53 9.41
C ALA A 170 -1.36 -5.28 8.96
N VAL A 171 -1.82 -5.24 7.71
CA VAL A 171 -2.55 -4.07 7.21
C VAL A 171 -3.85 -3.83 7.99
N GLN A 172 -4.55 -4.89 8.44
CA GLN A 172 -5.77 -4.75 9.26
C GLN A 172 -5.48 -4.13 10.63
N ARG A 173 -4.35 -4.52 11.25
CA ARG A 173 -3.90 -3.95 12.53
C ARG A 173 -3.50 -2.48 12.38
N MET A 174 -2.75 -2.13 11.33
CA MET A 174 -2.38 -0.75 11.03
C MET A 174 -3.60 0.14 10.81
N ARG A 175 -4.57 -0.32 10.01
CA ARG A 175 -5.82 0.41 9.79
C ARG A 175 -6.58 0.64 11.09
N ARG A 176 -6.74 -0.40 11.91
CA ARG A 176 -7.41 -0.29 13.21
C ARG A 176 -6.73 0.72 14.12
N PHE A 177 -5.39 0.73 14.14
CA PHE A 177 -4.62 1.71 14.90
C PHE A 177 -4.91 3.14 14.44
N LEU A 178 -4.84 3.41 13.13
CA LEU A 178 -5.13 4.74 12.58
C LEU A 178 -6.55 5.21 12.92
N VAL A 179 -7.54 4.34 12.76
CA VAL A 179 -8.94 4.73 12.98
C VAL A 179 -9.27 4.85 14.47
N ARG A 180 -8.99 3.82 15.28
CA ARG A 180 -9.41 3.77 16.69
C ARG A 180 -8.50 4.55 17.63
N GLU A 181 -7.20 4.56 17.37
CA GLU A 181 -6.22 5.16 18.30
C GLU A 181 -5.74 6.53 17.84
N ARG A 182 -5.77 6.81 16.53
CA ARG A 182 -5.39 8.12 15.96
C ARG A 182 -6.57 8.96 15.49
N GLY A 183 -7.79 8.42 15.51
CA GLY A 183 -9.01 9.14 15.11
C GLY A 183 -9.05 9.46 13.62
N CYS A 184 -8.30 8.73 12.78
CA CYS A 184 -8.34 8.90 11.34
C CYS A 184 -9.69 8.39 10.80
N PRO A 185 -10.41 9.15 9.97
CA PRO A 185 -11.70 8.71 9.44
C PRO A 185 -11.48 7.55 8.46
N ARG A 186 -12.42 6.60 8.42
CA ARG A 186 -12.27 5.36 7.63
C ARG A 186 -12.12 5.64 6.14
N ASP A 187 -12.83 6.62 5.62
CA ASP A 187 -12.76 7.10 4.24
C ASP A 187 -11.45 7.83 3.91
N ARG A 188 -10.50 7.90 4.85
CA ARG A 188 -9.14 8.43 4.65
C ARG A 188 -8.08 7.36 4.68
N VAL A 189 -8.47 6.10 4.81
CA VAL A 189 -7.57 4.96 4.84
C VAL A 189 -7.93 4.01 3.72
N ALA A 190 -7.24 4.15 2.59
CA ALA A 190 -7.21 3.14 1.55
C ALA A 190 -6.43 1.92 2.05
N PHE A 191 -7.02 0.74 1.91
CA PHE A 191 -6.48 -0.49 2.47
C PHE A 191 -6.64 -1.65 1.50
N MET A 192 -5.54 -2.36 1.23
CA MET A 192 -5.49 -3.48 0.31
C MET A 192 -4.70 -4.65 0.92
N SER A 193 -5.38 -5.78 1.09
CA SER A 193 -4.75 -7.04 1.48
C SER A 193 -4.25 -7.76 0.24
N TYR A 194 -2.95 -7.72 -0.03
CA TYR A 194 -2.37 -8.35 -1.22
C TYR A 194 -2.15 -9.84 -1.04
N TRP A 195 -1.88 -10.28 0.19
CA TRP A 195 -1.63 -11.68 0.49
C TRP A 195 -1.93 -11.99 1.95
N ARG A 196 -1.92 -13.27 2.30
CA ARG A 196 -2.14 -13.74 3.68
C ARG A 196 -1.17 -14.85 4.02
N GLN A 197 -0.54 -14.74 5.19
CA GLN A 197 0.38 -15.79 5.63
C GLN A 197 -0.33 -17.15 5.75
N GLY A 198 0.32 -18.19 5.21
CA GLY A 198 -0.19 -19.57 5.23
C GLY A 198 -1.31 -19.88 4.23
N HIS A 199 -1.67 -18.96 3.34
CA HIS A 199 -2.69 -19.18 2.30
C HIS A 199 -2.13 -18.77 0.92
N ALA A 200 -2.07 -19.72 -0.01
CA ALA A 200 -1.82 -19.39 -1.41
C ALA A 200 -3.16 -19.10 -2.10
N GLU A 201 -3.26 -17.99 -2.83
CA GLU A 201 -4.39 -17.80 -3.75
C GLU A 201 -4.36 -18.91 -4.80
N SER A 202 -5.50 -19.62 -4.91
CA SER A 202 -5.66 -20.83 -5.72
C SER A 202 -6.17 -20.50 -7.12
#